data_AF-A0A9E2MYW9-F1
#
_entry.id   AF-A0A9E2MYW9-F1
#
_cell.length_a   1.000
_cell.length_b   1.000
_cell.length_c   1.000
_cell.angle_alpha   90.00
_cell.angle_beta   90.00
_cell.angle_gamma   90.00
#
_symmetry.space_group_name_H-M   'P 1'
#
loop_
_entity.id
_entity.type
_entity.pdbx_description
1 polymer ?
#
loop_
_entity_poly.entity_id
_entity_poly.type
_entity_poly.pdbx_seq_one_letter_code
_entity_poly.pdbx_strand_id
1 'polypeptide(L)'
;MPIKIDSILLFFLVMVLILSCGEIESKQTLSKKIILNNELHLIISELEQTMEQLRGDLIQSASDSNYQKLKYLKILEGHRHLLTEKLNKLRYISDNLWKDYESDATNEISLSREELKQSLNYKFK
;
A
#
# COMPACT_ATOMS: atom_id res chain seq x y z
N MET A 1 -17.10 36.79 41.59
CA MET A 1 -17.77 36.89 40.28
C MET A 1 -17.02 35.99 39.31
N PRO A 2 -17.68 35.07 38.59
CA PRO A 2 -16.99 34.26 37.60
C PRO A 2 -16.52 35.17 36.45
N ILE A 3 -15.25 35.01 36.07
CA ILE A 3 -14.62 35.70 34.95
C ILE A 3 -15.41 35.30 33.69
N LYS A 4 -16.15 36.24 33.10
CA LYS A 4 -16.69 36.06 31.75
C LYS A 4 -15.49 36.08 30.81
N ILE A 5 -15.18 34.93 30.22
CA ILE A 5 -14.26 34.89 29.09
C ILE A 5 -14.93 35.69 27.98
N ASP A 6 -14.44 36.91 27.71
CA ASP A 6 -14.96 37.75 26.64
C ASP A 6 -14.83 36.99 25.32
N SER A 7 -15.88 37.05 24.50
CA SER A 7 -15.98 36.37 23.20
C SER A 7 -14.77 36.67 22.28
N ILE A 8 -14.07 37.76 22.55
CA ILE A 8 -12.83 38.20 21.88
C ILE A 8 -11.66 37.24 22.17
N LEU A 9 -11.53 36.75 23.42
CA LEU A 9 -10.45 35.81 23.79
C LEU A 9 -10.66 34.44 23.12
N LEU A 10 -11.92 34.02 22.99
CA LEU A 10 -12.30 32.79 22.29
C LEU A 10 -12.03 32.93 20.78
N PHE A 11 -12.31 34.10 20.20
CA PHE A 11 -11.99 34.41 18.81
C PHE A 11 -10.48 34.41 18.53
N PHE A 12 -9.66 34.91 19.47
CA PHE A 12 -8.20 34.83 19.37
C PHE A 12 -7.70 33.38 19.44
N LEU A 13 -8.29 32.53 20.28
CA LEU A 13 -7.94 31.10 20.33
C LEU A 13 -8.28 30.39 19.00
N VAL A 14 -9.41 30.74 18.39
CA VAL A 14 -9.82 30.21 17.08
C VAL A 14 -8.93 30.73 15.95
N MET A 15 -8.53 32.01 15.99
CA MET A 15 -7.60 32.58 15.00
C MET A 15 -6.18 32.01 15.11
N VAL A 16 -5.71 31.70 16.32
CA VAL A 16 -4.44 30.97 16.52
C VAL A 16 -4.53 29.52 16.03
N LEU A 17 -5.69 28.86 16.18
CA LEU A 17 -5.92 27.54 15.60
C LEU A 17 -5.96 27.56 14.06
N ILE A 18 -6.55 28.58 13.45
CA ILE A 18 -6.59 28.76 11.98
C ILE A 18 -5.21 29.14 11.41
N LEU A 19 -4.37 29.88 12.13
CA LEU A 19 -3.00 30.18 11.71
C LEU A 19 -2.00 29.03 11.93
N SER A 20 -2.39 27.95 12.63
CA SER A 20 -1.67 26.67 12.61
C SER A 20 -2.02 25.78 11.40
N CYS A 21 -2.86 26.27 10.49
CA CYS A 21 -3.26 25.64 9.23
C CYS A 21 -2.20 25.83 8.11
N GLY A 22 -0.92 25.86 8.45
CA GLY A 22 0.21 25.90 7.50
C GLY A 22 0.94 24.56 7.34
N GLU A 23 0.62 23.53 8.15
CA GLU A 23 1.32 22.23 8.15
C GLU A 23 0.40 21.02 7.99
N ILE A 24 -0.89 21.21 7.67
CA ILE A 24 -1.86 20.11 7.63
C ILE A 24 -1.56 19.14 6.49
N GLU A 25 -1.13 19.62 5.32
CA GLU A 25 -0.76 18.75 4.20
C GLU A 25 0.46 17.87 4.54
N SER A 26 1.45 18.37 5.29
CA SER A 26 2.66 17.61 5.62
C SER A 26 2.36 16.42 6.55
N LYS A 27 1.54 16.63 7.59
CA LYS A 27 1.17 15.58 8.55
C LYS A 27 0.22 14.57 7.94
N GLN A 28 -0.72 15.01 7.10
CA GLN A 28 -1.63 14.11 6.38
C GLN A 28 -0.88 13.27 5.33
N THR A 29 0.06 13.89 4.59
CA THR A 29 0.90 13.20 3.59
C THR A 29 1.83 12.19 4.25
N LEU A 30 2.44 12.53 5.39
CA LEU A 30 3.27 11.60 6.17
C LEU A 30 2.47 10.37 6.63
N SER A 31 1.26 10.58 7.14
CA SER A 31 0.37 9.49 7.56
C SER A 31 0.02 8.56 6.38
N LYS A 32 -0.33 9.12 5.22
CA LYS A 32 -0.59 8.36 4.00
C LYS A 32 0.64 7.59 3.50
N LYS A 33 1.82 8.19 3.54
CA LYS A 33 3.10 7.54 3.21
C LYS A 33 3.35 6.31 4.09
N ILE A 34 3.11 6.42 5.40
CA ILE A 34 3.26 5.31 6.36
C ILE A 34 2.26 4.19 6.07
N ILE A 35 0.99 4.53 5.82
CA ILE A 35 -0.07 3.55 5.51
C ILE A 35 0.31 2.79 4.24
N LEU A 36 0.64 3.50 3.16
CA LEU A 36 1.01 2.88 1.90
C LEU A 36 2.28 2.02 2.02
N ASN A 37 3.27 2.45 2.81
CA ASN A 37 4.47 1.65 3.10
C ASN A 37 4.09 0.30 3.72
N ASN A 38 3.21 0.31 4.72
CA ASN A 38 2.77 -0.90 5.41
C ASN A 38 1.96 -1.81 4.48
N GLU A 39 1.10 -1.25 3.63
CA GLU A 39 0.34 -2.03 2.65
C GLU A 39 1.24 -2.68 1.60
N LEU A 40 2.24 -1.96 1.09
CA LEU A 40 3.23 -2.52 0.15
C LEU A 40 3.98 -3.68 0.78
N HIS A 41 4.51 -3.52 2.00
CA HIS A 41 5.19 -4.59 2.71
C HIS A 41 4.29 -5.81 2.95
N LEU A 42 3.05 -5.58 3.37
CA LEU A 42 2.08 -6.66 3.61
C LEU A 42 1.85 -7.48 2.33
N ILE A 43 1.53 -6.82 1.22
CA ILE A 43 1.20 -7.51 -0.04
C ILE A 43 2.43 -8.19 -0.65
N ILE A 44 3.63 -7.61 -0.54
CA ILE A 44 4.86 -8.31 -0.96
C ILE A 44 5.05 -9.60 -0.17
N SER A 45 4.83 -9.58 1.15
CA SER A 45 4.93 -10.78 1.99
C SER A 45 3.90 -11.86 1.60
N GLU A 46 2.64 -11.46 1.37
CA GLU A 46 1.59 -12.38 0.91
C GLU A 46 1.90 -12.99 -0.47
N LEU A 47 2.45 -12.20 -1.39
CA LEU A 47 2.94 -12.69 -2.68
C LEU A 47 4.04 -13.72 -2.49
N GLU A 48 5.06 -13.42 -1.68
CA GLU A 48 6.20 -14.31 -1.42
C GLU A 48 5.76 -15.66 -0.84
N GLN A 49 4.87 -15.65 0.16
CA GLN A 49 4.29 -16.88 0.72
C GLN A 49 3.53 -17.69 -0.33
N THR A 50 2.70 -17.03 -1.14
CA THR A 50 1.92 -17.71 -2.20
C THR A 50 2.85 -18.31 -3.27
N MET A 51 3.90 -17.59 -3.65
CA MET A 51 4.89 -18.08 -4.60
C MET A 51 5.69 -19.26 -4.05
N GLU A 52 6.09 -19.24 -2.78
CA GLU A 52 6.72 -20.40 -2.14
C GLU A 52 5.80 -21.61 -2.12
N GLN A 53 4.52 -21.43 -1.79
CA GLN A 53 3.53 -22.50 -1.85
C GLN A 53 3.41 -23.08 -3.26
N LEU A 54 3.24 -22.23 -4.29
CA LEU A 54 3.14 -22.68 -5.69
C LEU A 54 4.41 -23.42 -6.15
N ARG A 55 5.60 -22.96 -5.75
CA ARG A 55 6.87 -23.65 -6.03
C ARG A 55 6.92 -25.02 -5.34
N GLY A 56 6.48 -25.11 -4.08
CA GLY A 56 6.36 -26.39 -3.38
C GLY A 56 5.40 -27.35 -4.08
N ASP A 57 4.23 -26.86 -4.49
CA ASP A 57 3.22 -27.66 -5.19
C ASP A 57 3.73 -28.14 -6.55
N LEU A 58 4.50 -27.33 -7.29
CA LEU A 58 5.12 -27.68 -8.56
C LEU A 58 6.09 -28.87 -8.44
N ILE A 59 6.87 -28.92 -7.36
CA ILE A 59 7.79 -30.03 -7.08
C ILE A 59 7.03 -31.33 -6.81
N GLN A 60 5.82 -31.24 -6.25
CA GLN A 60 5.04 -32.39 -5.79
C GLN A 60 3.99 -32.94 -6.79
N SER A 61 3.75 -32.29 -7.93
CA SER A 61 2.57 -32.60 -8.79
C SER A 61 2.88 -33.05 -10.22
N ALA A 62 1.95 -33.81 -10.81
CA ALA A 62 1.99 -34.33 -12.18
C ALA A 62 1.75 -33.23 -13.26
N SER A 63 2.24 -33.48 -14.47
CA SER A 63 2.66 -32.49 -15.49
C SER A 63 1.68 -31.36 -15.84
N ASP A 64 0.38 -31.62 -15.96
CA ASP A 64 -0.53 -30.63 -16.58
C ASP A 64 -0.96 -29.52 -15.61
N SER A 65 -1.01 -29.83 -14.31
CA SER A 65 -1.24 -28.80 -13.27
C SER A 65 -0.04 -27.84 -13.13
N ASN A 66 1.14 -28.25 -13.61
CA ASN A 66 2.35 -27.45 -13.49
C ASN A 66 2.37 -26.27 -14.45
N TYR A 67 1.75 -26.37 -15.62
CA TYR A 67 1.73 -25.26 -16.57
C TYR A 67 0.97 -24.04 -16.03
N GLN A 68 -0.23 -24.24 -15.47
CA GLN A 68 -1.01 -23.14 -14.88
C GLN A 68 -0.30 -22.55 -13.66
N LYS A 69 0.25 -23.39 -12.77
CA LYS A 69 1.04 -22.93 -11.62
C LYS A 69 2.25 -22.10 -12.03
N LEU A 70 2.99 -22.53 -13.06
CA LEU A 70 4.12 -21.76 -13.61
C LEU A 70 3.67 -20.42 -14.19
N LYS A 71 2.53 -20.39 -14.89
CA LYS A 71 1.95 -19.14 -15.40
C LYS A 71 1.63 -18.17 -14.26
N TYR A 72 0.94 -18.63 -13.22
CA TYR A 72 0.62 -17.79 -12.06
C TYR A 72 1.88 -17.35 -11.31
N LEU A 73 2.84 -18.26 -11.09
CA LEU A 73 4.11 -17.93 -10.46
C LEU A 73 4.81 -16.76 -11.17
N LYS A 74 4.87 -16.78 -12.51
CA LYS A 74 5.47 -15.69 -13.30
C LYS A 74 4.72 -14.36 -13.15
N ILE A 75 3.39 -14.38 -13.09
CA ILE A 75 2.57 -13.18 -12.89
C ILE A 75 2.84 -12.59 -11.50
N LEU A 76 2.79 -13.42 -10.46
CA LEU A 76 3.05 -12.99 -9.07
C LEU A 76 4.48 -12.46 -8.89
N GLU A 77 5.48 -13.07 -9.54
CA GLU A 77 6.86 -12.57 -9.54
C GLU A 77 6.97 -11.16 -10.15
N GLY A 78 6.23 -10.90 -11.23
CA GLY A 78 6.15 -9.58 -11.86
C GLY A 78 5.59 -8.53 -10.91
N HIS A 79 4.44 -8.82 -10.29
CA HIS A 79 3.84 -7.93 -9.28
C HIS A 79 4.74 -7.70 -8.08
N ARG A 80 5.39 -8.74 -7.55
CA ARG A 80 6.34 -8.60 -6.44
C ARG A 80 7.46 -7.64 -6.80
N HIS A 81 8.01 -7.75 -8.01
CA HIS A 81 9.07 -6.85 -8.48
C HIS A 81 8.60 -5.39 -8.54
N LEU A 82 7.47 -5.13 -9.21
CA LEU A 82 6.91 -3.79 -9.35
C LEU A 82 6.55 -3.15 -8.00
N LEU A 83 5.96 -3.92 -7.08
CA LEU A 83 5.66 -3.46 -5.72
C LEU A 83 6.94 -3.16 -4.92
N THR A 84 8.00 -3.96 -5.10
CA THR A 84 9.30 -3.70 -4.46
C THR A 84 9.94 -2.42 -4.99
N GLU A 85 9.88 -2.18 -6.30
CA GLU A 85 10.34 -0.93 -6.89
C GLU A 85 9.56 0.27 -6.35
N LYS A 86 8.23 0.16 -6.28
CA LYS A 86 7.38 1.18 -5.67
C LYS A 86 7.78 1.42 -4.22
N LEU A 87 7.91 0.38 -3.41
CA LEU A 87 8.34 0.48 -2.01
C LEU A 87 9.70 1.19 -1.86
N ASN A 88 10.66 0.88 -2.73
CA ASN A 88 11.95 1.56 -2.73
C ASN A 88 11.82 3.05 -3.10
N LYS A 89 10.97 3.37 -4.08
CA LYS A 89 10.71 4.74 -4.52
C LYS A 89 10.01 5.58 -3.46
N LEU A 90 9.15 4.97 -2.62
CA LEU A 90 8.45 5.64 -1.52
C LEU A 90 9.41 6.37 -0.57
N ARG A 91 10.60 5.81 -0.36
CA ARG A 91 11.64 6.38 0.53
C ARG A 91 12.16 7.74 0.07
N TYR A 92 12.07 8.03 -1.23
CA TYR A 92 12.72 9.19 -1.85
C TYR A 92 11.76 10.07 -2.66
N ILE A 93 10.46 9.75 -2.68
CA ILE A 93 9.48 10.51 -3.45
C ILE A 93 9.26 11.90 -2.85
N SER A 94 9.43 12.93 -3.67
CA SER A 94 9.14 14.31 -3.32
C SER A 94 7.64 14.57 -3.22
N ASP A 95 7.22 15.56 -2.43
CA ASP A 95 5.80 15.82 -2.17
C ASP A 95 5.02 16.25 -3.41
N ASN A 96 5.67 16.93 -4.37
CA ASN A 96 5.07 17.32 -5.64
C ASN A 96 4.74 16.13 -6.57
N LEU A 97 5.42 14.99 -6.41
CA LEU A 97 5.17 13.76 -7.17
C LEU A 97 4.40 12.72 -6.35
N TRP A 98 4.05 13.05 -5.10
CA TRP A 98 3.42 12.12 -4.17
C TRP A 98 2.08 11.60 -4.68
N LYS A 99 1.21 12.46 -5.19
CA LYS A 99 -0.16 12.08 -5.59
C LYS A 99 -0.17 11.08 -6.75
N ASP A 100 0.65 11.32 -7.78
CA ASP A 100 0.77 10.43 -8.93
C ASP A 100 1.33 9.08 -8.50
N TYR A 101 2.38 9.12 -7.67
CA TYR A 101 2.97 7.91 -7.10
C TYR A 101 1.98 7.14 -6.20
N GLU A 102 1.21 7.82 -5.35
CA GLU A 102 0.18 7.24 -4.46
C GLU A 102 -0.85 6.48 -5.30
N SER A 103 -1.35 7.10 -6.37
CA SER A 103 -2.29 6.48 -7.30
C SER A 103 -1.70 5.25 -7.98
N ASP A 104 -0.50 5.39 -8.56
CA ASP A 104 0.18 4.31 -9.26
C ASP A 104 0.47 3.11 -8.34
N ALA A 105 0.89 3.37 -7.09
CA ALA A 105 1.17 2.31 -6.12
C ALA A 105 -0.11 1.62 -5.64
N THR A 106 -1.17 2.38 -5.40
CA THR A 106 -2.48 1.84 -5.00
C THR A 106 -3.10 0.97 -6.10
N ASN A 107 -2.95 1.38 -7.36
CA ASN A 107 -3.40 0.59 -8.51
C ASN A 107 -2.64 -0.75 -8.59
N GLU A 108 -1.33 -0.72 -8.45
CA GLU A 108 -0.50 -1.94 -8.45
C GLU A 108 -0.86 -2.89 -7.30
N ILE A 109 -1.09 -2.36 -6.11
CA ILE A 109 -1.57 -3.13 -4.95
C ILE A 109 -2.90 -3.81 -5.28
N SER A 110 -3.82 -3.08 -5.91
CA SER A 110 -5.15 -3.59 -6.26
C SER A 110 -5.07 -4.73 -7.26
N LEU A 111 -4.29 -4.56 -8.34
CA LEU A 111 -4.05 -5.61 -9.33
C LEU A 111 -3.38 -6.84 -8.71
N SER A 112 -2.34 -6.63 -7.89
CA SER A 112 -1.64 -7.70 -7.20
C SER A 112 -2.56 -8.51 -6.28
N ARG A 113 -3.48 -7.84 -5.58
CA ARG A 113 -4.48 -8.49 -4.73
C ARG A 113 -5.48 -9.33 -5.54
N GLU A 114 -5.90 -8.85 -6.72
CA GLU A 114 -6.77 -9.61 -7.60
C GLU A 114 -6.09 -10.88 -8.12
N GLU A 115 -4.84 -10.77 -8.57
CA GLU A 115 -4.06 -11.93 -9.04
C GLU A 115 -3.75 -12.92 -7.90
N LEU A 116 -3.47 -12.42 -6.69
CA LEU A 116 -3.31 -13.26 -5.51
C LEU A 116 -4.60 -14.02 -5.18
N LYS A 117 -5.76 -13.36 -5.20
CA LYS A 117 -7.07 -14.02 -5.01
C LYS A 117 -7.31 -15.09 -6.06
N GLN A 118 -7.00 -14.82 -7.34
CA GLN A 118 -7.15 -15.82 -8.40
C GLN A 118 -6.23 -17.02 -8.16
N SER A 119 -4.99 -16.77 -7.79
CA SER A 119 -3.99 -17.81 -7.51
C SER A 119 -4.38 -18.69 -6.31
N LEU A 120 -4.96 -18.10 -5.25
CA LEU A 120 -5.47 -18.83 -4.09
C LEU A 120 -6.78 -19.56 -4.38
N ASN A 121 -7.67 -18.98 -5.18
CA ASN A 121 -8.95 -19.59 -5.57
C ASN A 121 -8.78 -20.72 -6.59
N TYR A 122 -7.67 -20.73 -7.33
CA TYR A 122 -7.19 -21.89 -8.10
C TYR A 122 -6.61 -23.01 -7.20
N LYS A 123 -6.96 -23.05 -5.90
CA LYS A 123 -6.88 -24.25 -5.06
C LYS A 123 -7.66 -25.39 -5.73
N PHE A 124 -6.97 -26.09 -6.62
CA PHE A 124 -7.13 -27.49 -7.00
C PHE A 124 -8.56 -28.02 -6.91
N LYS A 125 -9.40 -27.66 -7.87
CA LYS A 125 -10.54 -28.49 -8.25
C LYS A 125 -10.09 -29.56 -9.24
#